data_AF-A0A2H9NFJ4-F1
#
_entry.id   AF-A0A2H9NFJ4-F1
#
_cell.length_a   1.000
_cell.length_b   1.000
_cell.length_c   1.000
_cell.angle_alpha   90.00
_cell.angle_beta   90.00
_cell.angle_gamma   90.00
#
_symmetry.space_group_name_H-M   'P 1'
#
loop_
_entity.id
_entity.type
_entity.pdbx_description
1 polymer ?
#
loop_
_entity_poly.entity_id
_entity_poly.type
_entity_poly.pdbx_seq_one_letter_code
_entity_poly.pdbx_strand_id
1 'polypeptide(L)'
;MKGQLTLEYLISFVAFIVFIVFIYLQYSSNIPSFIAEASKEDSRSKTYQLSEILLNNNGEPKDWDQSNVKRIGLSYDYGNSNQTNLLSLKKITEFNTKCSGGLNSYLSVQEILSFDQPFSVRFYEITNNGQRNIILNCAPPASIAKKTGMMTTITRITAFVDNAGVRKTGELVVEV
;
A
#
# COMPACT_ATOMS: atom_id res chain seq x y z
N MET A 1 37.60 45.98 31.96
CA MET A 1 37.80 44.58 32.37
C MET A 1 38.57 43.86 31.26
N LYS A 2 39.82 43.47 31.52
CA LYS A 2 40.61 42.66 30.59
C LYS A 2 40.30 41.20 30.93
N GLY A 3 39.60 40.51 30.03
CA GLY A 3 39.20 39.12 30.24
C GLY A 3 40.43 38.22 30.28
N GLN A 4 40.86 37.84 31.48
CA GLN A 4 41.91 36.87 31.66
C GLN A 4 41.26 35.49 31.57
N LEU A 5 41.23 34.92 30.37
CA LEU A 5 40.81 33.53 30.16
C LEU A 5 41.80 32.64 30.92
N THR A 6 41.33 31.96 31.97
CA THR A 6 42.15 30.97 32.67
C THR A 6 42.33 29.75 31.77
N LEU A 7 43.51 29.13 31.83
CA LEU A 7 43.82 27.91 31.06
C LEU A 7 42.78 26.81 31.30
N GLU A 8 42.29 26.71 32.54
CA GLU A 8 41.24 25.78 32.95
C GLU A 8 39.94 25.98 32.16
N TYR A 9 39.51 27.23 31.99
CA TYR A 9 38.33 27.56 31.20
C TYR A 9 38.50 27.13 29.73
N LEU A 10 39.68 27.33 29.14
CA LEU A 10 39.95 26.92 27.76
C LEU A 10 39.86 25.40 27.60
N ILE A 11 40.39 24.64 28.55
CA ILE A 11 40.34 23.16 28.54
C ILE A 11 38.89 22.67 28.68
N SER A 12 38.13 23.22 29.64
CA SER A 12 36.72 22.86 29.83
C SER A 12 35.87 23.20 28.60
N PHE A 13 36.14 24.31 27.94
CA PHE A 13 35.43 24.72 26.73
C PHE A 13 35.69 23.77 25.54
N VAL A 14 36.95 23.37 25.33
CA VAL A 14 37.29 22.39 24.29
C VAL A 14 36.64 21.03 24.57
N ALA A 15 36.70 20.54 25.80
CA ALA A 15 36.06 19.29 26.19
C ALA A 15 34.53 19.32 25.95
N PHE A 16 33.89 20.46 26.27
CA PHE A 16 32.46 20.66 26.04
C PHE A 16 32.12 20.66 24.54
N ILE A 17 32.91 21.33 23.69
CA ILE A 17 32.71 21.30 22.23
C ILE A 17 32.85 19.88 21.69
N VAL A 18 33.88 19.15 22.08
CA VAL A 18 34.10 17.76 21.64
C VAL A 18 32.92 16.88 22.06
N PHE A 19 32.39 17.07 23.27
CA PHE A 19 31.23 16.33 23.75
C PHE A 19 29.96 16.65 22.95
N ILE A 20 29.70 17.92 22.62
CA ILE A 20 28.57 18.31 21.76
C ILE A 20 28.71 17.69 20.36
N VAL A 21 29.90 17.77 19.76
CA VAL A 21 30.15 17.21 18.42
C VAL A 21 29.95 15.69 18.44
N PHE A 22 30.43 15.01 19.49
CA PHE A 22 30.23 13.58 19.66
C PHE A 22 28.75 13.21 19.74
N ILE A 23 27.97 13.91 20.57
CA ILE A 23 26.50 13.70 20.66
C ILE A 23 25.84 13.98 19.31
N TYR A 24 26.20 15.06 18.64
CA TYR A 24 25.63 15.42 17.34
C TYR A 24 25.90 14.35 16.28
N LEU A 25 27.13 13.84 16.20
CA LEU A 25 27.48 12.75 15.26
C LEU A 25 26.72 11.47 15.58
N GLN A 26 26.62 11.11 16.86
CA GLN A 26 25.88 9.92 17.29
C GLN A 26 24.38 10.05 16.99
N TYR A 27 23.80 11.23 17.22
CA TYR A 27 22.38 11.51 16.94
C TYR A 27 22.10 11.52 15.42
N SER A 28 22.94 12.22 14.66
CA SER A 28 22.84 12.33 13.19
C SER A 28 22.98 10.98 12.49
N SER A 29 23.81 10.06 13.01
CA SER A 29 23.98 8.74 12.42
C SER A 29 22.78 7.79 12.65
N ASN A 30 22.02 7.95 13.72
CA ASN A 30 20.97 6.98 14.11
C ASN A 30 19.57 7.36 13.60
N ILE A 31 19.24 8.65 13.50
CA ILE A 31 17.92 9.12 13.07
C ILE A 31 17.53 8.68 11.66
N PRO A 32 18.42 8.77 10.64
CA PRO A 32 18.04 8.40 9.27
C PRO A 32 17.57 6.95 9.19
N SER A 33 18.21 6.05 9.94
CA SER A 33 17.83 4.63 9.99
C SER A 33 16.45 4.44 10.62
N PHE A 34 16.14 5.17 11.69
CA PHE A 34 14.83 5.06 12.34
C PHE A 34 13.72 5.62 11.44
N ILE A 35 13.94 6.77 10.78
CA ILE A 35 12.97 7.36 9.85
C ILE A 35 12.71 6.42 8.67
N ALA A 36 13.76 5.80 8.12
CA ALA A 36 13.64 4.85 7.03
C ALA A 36 12.81 3.62 7.43
N GLU A 37 13.06 3.04 8.61
CA GLU A 37 12.30 1.87 9.08
C GLU A 37 10.85 2.24 9.41
N ALA A 38 10.61 3.40 10.03
CA ALA A 38 9.26 3.89 10.29
C ALA A 38 8.47 4.12 8.98
N SER A 39 9.12 4.70 7.95
CA SER A 39 8.49 4.89 6.63
C SER A 39 8.16 3.57 5.93
N LYS A 40 9.00 2.55 6.11
CA LYS A 40 8.79 1.21 5.55
C LYS A 40 7.63 0.49 6.24
N GLU A 41 7.52 0.57 7.56
CA GLU A 41 6.40 0.00 8.31
C GLU A 41 5.09 0.74 8.03
N ASP A 42 5.12 2.06 7.83
CA ASP A 42 3.94 2.83 7.37
C ASP A 42 3.45 2.33 6.00
N SER A 43 4.37 2.19 5.02
CA SER A 43 4.04 1.66 3.69
C SER A 43 3.48 0.24 3.77
N ARG A 44 4.10 -0.65 4.55
CA ARG A 44 3.58 -2.02 4.80
C ARG A 44 2.19 -2.03 5.40
N SER A 45 1.96 -1.22 6.43
CA SER A 45 0.65 -1.11 7.07
C SER A 45 -0.42 -0.68 6.07
N LYS A 46 -0.12 0.32 5.23
CA LYS A 46 -1.04 0.82 4.21
C LYS A 46 -1.31 -0.20 3.10
N THR A 47 -0.28 -0.85 2.55
CA THR A 47 -0.46 -1.93 1.57
C THR A 47 -1.28 -3.08 2.16
N TYR A 48 -1.06 -3.40 3.44
CA TYR A 48 -1.80 -4.46 4.14
C TYR A 48 -3.28 -4.09 4.27
N GLN A 49 -3.56 -2.88 4.76
CA GLN A 49 -4.93 -2.37 4.88
C GLN A 49 -5.66 -2.37 3.55
N LEU A 50 -5.00 -1.94 2.46
CA LEU A 50 -5.59 -2.00 1.13
C LEU A 50 -5.90 -3.44 0.71
N SER A 51 -4.97 -4.38 0.93
CA SER A 51 -5.21 -5.81 0.64
C SER A 51 -6.39 -6.37 1.45
N GLU A 52 -6.53 -5.95 2.71
CA GLU A 52 -7.57 -6.41 3.63
C GLU A 52 -8.95 -5.89 3.21
N ILE A 53 -9.03 -4.61 2.83
CA ILE A 53 -10.27 -4.00 2.31
C ILE A 53 -10.69 -4.72 1.03
N LEU A 54 -9.76 -4.96 0.10
CA LEU A 54 -10.09 -5.62 -1.16
C LEU A 54 -10.54 -7.07 -0.93
N LEU A 55 -9.91 -7.82 -0.03
CA LEU A 55 -10.20 -9.24 0.18
C LEU A 55 -11.45 -9.51 1.00
N ASN A 56 -11.64 -8.76 2.08
CA ASN A 56 -12.62 -9.10 3.12
C ASN A 56 -13.79 -8.11 3.21
N ASN A 57 -13.79 -7.06 2.40
CA ASN A 57 -14.93 -6.15 2.28
C ASN A 57 -15.75 -6.44 1.02
N ASN A 58 -17.08 -6.40 1.14
CA ASN A 58 -17.99 -6.49 -0.01
C ASN A 58 -18.07 -5.16 -0.78
N GLY A 59 -17.59 -4.07 -0.21
CA GLY A 59 -17.77 -2.72 -0.72
C GLY A 59 -19.09 -2.10 -0.27
N GLU A 60 -19.31 -0.85 -0.69
CA GLU A 60 -20.52 -0.10 -0.40
C GLU A 60 -21.04 0.63 -1.66
N PRO A 61 -22.31 0.38 -2.06
CA PRO A 61 -23.20 -0.65 -1.53
C PRO A 61 -22.67 -2.08 -1.83
N LYS A 62 -23.29 -3.12 -1.29
CA LYS A 62 -22.78 -4.50 -1.44
C LYS A 62 -22.68 -4.96 -2.91
N ASP A 63 -23.54 -4.41 -3.74
CA ASP A 63 -23.71 -4.59 -5.18
C ASP A 63 -23.16 -3.40 -5.97
N TRP A 64 -22.11 -2.74 -5.46
CA TRP A 64 -21.47 -1.59 -6.10
C TRP A 64 -21.03 -1.86 -7.55
N ASP A 65 -20.89 -3.13 -7.97
CA ASP A 65 -20.66 -3.52 -9.35
C ASP A 65 -21.83 -3.22 -10.31
N GLN A 66 -22.98 -2.78 -9.78
CA GLN A 66 -24.21 -2.46 -10.54
C GLN A 66 -24.71 -1.03 -10.27
N SER A 67 -24.11 -0.33 -9.32
CA SER A 67 -24.62 0.95 -8.82
C SER A 67 -23.50 1.98 -8.64
N ASN A 68 -23.85 3.15 -8.09
CA ASN A 68 -22.87 4.14 -7.70
C ASN A 68 -22.00 3.61 -6.56
N VAL A 69 -20.69 3.56 -6.80
CA VAL A 69 -19.68 3.07 -5.85
C VAL A 69 -19.36 4.16 -4.83
N LYS A 70 -19.46 3.81 -3.54
CA LYS A 70 -18.89 4.60 -2.44
C LYS A 70 -17.61 3.98 -1.90
N ARG A 71 -17.55 2.65 -1.87
CA ARG A 71 -16.38 1.90 -1.41
C ARG A 71 -16.21 0.63 -2.23
N ILE A 72 -14.99 0.34 -2.64
CA ILE A 72 -14.65 -0.86 -3.39
C ILE A 72 -14.27 -1.98 -2.43
N GLY A 73 -14.77 -3.17 -2.70
CA GLY A 73 -14.39 -4.40 -2.04
C GLY A 73 -14.70 -5.58 -2.95
N LEU A 74 -13.82 -6.57 -3.04
CA LEU A 74 -13.90 -7.65 -4.03
C LEU A 74 -14.56 -8.92 -3.48
N SER A 75 -14.87 -8.94 -2.18
CA SER A 75 -15.46 -10.09 -1.51
C SER A 75 -16.81 -10.48 -2.15
N TYR A 76 -17.00 -11.78 -2.27
CA TYR A 76 -18.20 -12.41 -2.80
C TYR A 76 -19.30 -12.40 -1.75
N ASP A 77 -20.48 -11.89 -2.11
CA ASP A 77 -21.66 -11.90 -1.25
C ASP A 77 -22.47 -13.18 -1.52
N TYR A 78 -22.40 -14.14 -0.60
CA TYR A 78 -23.21 -15.35 -0.67
C TYR A 78 -24.31 -15.31 0.40
N GLY A 79 -25.51 -14.87 0.01
CA GLY A 79 -26.72 -15.03 0.81
C GLY A 79 -26.60 -14.53 2.26
N ASN A 80 -26.00 -13.35 2.47
CA ASN A 80 -25.73 -12.73 3.78
C ASN A 80 -24.59 -13.35 4.61
N SER A 81 -23.84 -14.31 4.07
CA SER A 81 -22.60 -14.81 4.70
C SER A 81 -21.37 -14.13 4.07
N ASN A 82 -20.62 -13.39 4.89
CA ASN A 82 -19.32 -12.86 4.49
C ASN A 82 -18.29 -14.00 4.55
N GLN A 83 -17.96 -14.55 3.39
CA GLN A 83 -16.87 -15.53 3.28
C GLN A 83 -15.55 -14.78 3.09
N THR A 84 -14.69 -14.84 4.09
CA THR A 84 -13.34 -14.26 4.01
C THR A 84 -12.53 -14.98 2.93
N ASN A 85 -11.71 -14.24 2.18
CA ASN A 85 -10.86 -14.79 1.11
C ASN A 85 -11.62 -15.52 -0.02
N LEU A 86 -12.88 -15.13 -0.27
CA LEU A 86 -13.62 -15.53 -1.46
C LEU A 86 -14.03 -14.31 -2.25
N LEU A 87 -13.49 -14.16 -3.47
CA LEU A 87 -13.74 -12.98 -4.31
C LEU A 87 -14.80 -13.23 -5.38
N SER A 88 -15.44 -12.15 -5.82
CA SER A 88 -16.37 -12.14 -6.95
C SER A 88 -15.64 -11.77 -8.24
N LEU A 89 -15.65 -12.64 -9.25
CA LEU A 89 -15.09 -12.31 -10.56
C LEU A 89 -15.75 -11.07 -11.17
N LYS A 90 -17.07 -10.91 -10.99
CA LYS A 90 -17.82 -9.76 -11.49
C LYS A 90 -17.31 -8.43 -10.91
N LYS A 91 -17.03 -8.41 -9.59
CA LYS A 91 -16.46 -7.24 -8.92
C LYS A 91 -15.02 -6.99 -9.36
N ILE A 92 -14.22 -8.04 -9.54
CA ILE A 92 -12.85 -7.92 -10.06
C ILE A 92 -12.86 -7.31 -11.47
N THR A 93 -13.74 -7.77 -12.35
CA THR A 93 -13.86 -7.24 -13.71
C THR A 93 -14.32 -5.79 -13.71
N GLU A 94 -15.30 -5.44 -12.87
CA GLU A 94 -15.81 -4.06 -12.79
C GLU A 94 -14.81 -3.11 -12.10
N PHE A 95 -14.01 -3.60 -11.17
CA PHE A 95 -12.88 -2.84 -10.64
C PHE A 95 -11.85 -2.56 -11.74
N ASN A 96 -11.57 -3.55 -12.59
CA ASN A 96 -10.66 -3.39 -13.71
C ASN A 96 -11.16 -2.36 -14.73
N THR A 97 -12.46 -2.39 -15.08
CA THR A 97 -13.06 -1.42 -16.02
C THR A 97 -12.97 0.01 -15.48
N LYS A 98 -13.27 0.21 -14.18
CA LYS A 98 -13.15 1.52 -13.52
C LYS A 98 -11.73 2.04 -13.45
N CYS A 99 -10.72 1.17 -13.36
CA CYS A 99 -9.32 1.60 -13.32
C CYS A 99 -8.69 1.78 -14.72
N SER A 100 -9.19 1.09 -15.75
CA SER A 100 -8.56 1.04 -17.08
C SER A 100 -8.73 2.32 -17.93
N GLY A 101 -9.54 3.29 -17.51
CA GLY A 101 -9.87 4.49 -18.29
C GLY A 101 -8.83 5.62 -18.22
N GLY A 102 -7.55 5.33 -18.00
CA GLY A 102 -6.46 6.31 -17.92
C GLY A 102 -6.40 7.09 -16.59
N LEU A 103 -5.77 8.26 -16.61
CA LEU A 103 -5.42 9.02 -15.39
C LEU A 103 -6.62 9.38 -14.51
N ASN A 104 -7.69 9.95 -15.07
CA ASN A 104 -8.85 10.37 -14.29
C ASN A 104 -9.58 9.18 -13.66
N SER A 105 -9.57 8.04 -14.35
CA SER A 105 -10.20 6.81 -13.89
C SER A 105 -9.39 6.15 -12.78
N TYR A 106 -8.06 6.20 -12.88
CA TYR A 106 -7.18 5.80 -11.79
C TYR A 106 -7.37 6.70 -10.55
N LEU A 107 -7.39 8.03 -10.73
CA LEU A 107 -7.56 8.98 -9.64
C LEU A 107 -8.92 8.85 -8.94
N SER A 108 -9.99 8.56 -9.68
CA SER A 108 -11.30 8.33 -9.08
C SER A 108 -11.32 7.03 -8.25
N VAL A 109 -10.68 5.97 -8.72
CA VAL A 109 -10.51 4.74 -7.94
C VAL A 109 -9.66 4.99 -6.70
N GLN A 110 -8.60 5.79 -6.81
CA GLN A 110 -7.76 6.20 -5.70
C GLN A 110 -8.53 6.99 -4.63
N GLU A 111 -9.40 7.91 -5.05
CA GLU A 111 -10.29 8.67 -4.18
C GLU A 111 -11.30 7.75 -3.47
N ILE A 112 -11.94 6.82 -4.20
CA ILE A 112 -12.90 5.85 -3.65
C ILE A 112 -12.26 4.94 -2.60
N LEU A 113 -10.99 4.54 -2.82
CA LEU A 113 -10.23 3.75 -1.85
C LEU A 113 -9.65 4.62 -0.71
N SER A 114 -9.82 5.94 -0.79
CA SER A 114 -9.32 6.93 0.17
C SER A 114 -7.82 6.75 0.44
N PHE A 115 -7.04 6.61 -0.64
CA PHE A 115 -5.63 6.26 -0.56
C PHE A 115 -4.76 7.38 -1.13
N ASP A 116 -3.95 8.02 -0.28
CA ASP A 116 -3.21 9.24 -0.66
C ASP A 116 -1.96 8.96 -1.52
N GLN A 117 -1.56 7.70 -1.66
CA GLN A 117 -0.34 7.29 -2.36
C GLN A 117 -0.69 6.57 -3.67
N PRO A 118 0.17 6.63 -4.70
CA PRO A 118 0.01 5.78 -5.87
C PRO A 118 0.12 4.31 -5.44
N PHE A 119 -0.79 3.48 -5.92
CA PHE A 119 -0.81 2.04 -5.69
C PHE A 119 -1.04 1.27 -7.00
N SER A 120 -0.65 0.00 -7.01
CA SER A 120 -0.91 -0.96 -8.08
C SER A 120 -1.62 -2.18 -7.49
N VAL A 121 -2.71 -2.61 -8.10
CA VAL A 121 -3.45 -3.83 -7.76
C VAL A 121 -3.51 -4.70 -8.99
N ARG A 122 -2.98 -5.91 -8.86
CA ARG A 122 -3.01 -6.94 -9.91
C ARG A 122 -3.66 -8.20 -9.36
N PHE A 123 -4.54 -8.81 -10.15
CA PHE A 123 -5.14 -10.10 -9.83
C PHE A 123 -4.85 -11.10 -10.93
N TYR A 124 -4.33 -12.26 -10.53
CA TYR A 124 -4.02 -13.37 -11.42
C TYR A 124 -4.92 -14.57 -11.12
N GLU A 125 -5.52 -15.16 -12.13
CA GLU A 125 -6.04 -16.53 -12.03
C GLU A 125 -4.87 -17.51 -12.13
N ILE A 126 -4.80 -18.44 -11.19
CA ILE A 126 -3.83 -19.53 -11.20
C ILE A 126 -4.52 -20.73 -11.83
N THR A 127 -4.09 -21.09 -13.04
CA THR A 127 -4.55 -22.30 -13.72
C THR A 127 -3.95 -23.56 -13.09
N ASN A 128 -4.53 -24.73 -13.38
CA ASN A 128 -4.03 -26.03 -12.89
C ASN A 128 -2.57 -26.30 -13.26
N ASN A 129 -2.05 -25.64 -14.30
CA ASN A 129 -0.67 -25.75 -14.76
C ASN A 129 0.27 -24.74 -14.08
N GLY A 130 -0.21 -23.98 -13.10
CA GLY A 130 0.54 -22.93 -12.40
C GLY A 130 0.74 -21.65 -13.22
N GLN A 131 0.18 -21.56 -14.43
CA GLN A 131 0.23 -20.34 -15.24
C GLN A 131 -0.69 -19.27 -14.64
N ARG A 132 -0.20 -18.02 -14.67
CA ARG A 132 -0.85 -16.83 -14.10
C ARG A 132 -1.47 -16.00 -15.22
N ASN A 133 -2.79 -15.95 -15.25
CA ASN A 133 -3.54 -15.13 -16.20
C ASN A 133 -4.00 -13.84 -15.52
N ILE A 134 -3.58 -12.68 -16.05
CA ILE A 134 -4.00 -11.38 -15.50
C ILE A 134 -5.47 -11.17 -15.79
N ILE A 135 -6.27 -10.96 -14.74
CA ILE A 135 -7.69 -10.59 -14.84
C ILE A 135 -7.89 -9.12 -14.49
N LEU A 136 -7.11 -8.60 -13.55
CA LEU A 136 -7.15 -7.22 -13.08
C LEU A 136 -5.76 -6.63 -13.18
N ASN A 137 -5.67 -5.43 -13.76
CA ASN A 137 -4.46 -4.64 -13.78
C ASN A 137 -4.80 -3.17 -13.57
N CYS A 138 -4.77 -2.74 -12.31
CA CYS A 138 -4.94 -1.35 -11.93
C CYS A 138 -3.59 -0.80 -11.50
N ALA A 139 -2.97 0.06 -12.31
CA ALA A 139 -1.65 0.61 -12.04
C ALA A 139 -1.63 2.11 -12.36
N PRO A 140 -0.79 2.90 -11.67
CA PRO A 140 -0.71 4.33 -11.93
C PRO A 140 -0.14 4.57 -13.34
N PRO A 141 -0.64 5.58 -14.07
CA PRO A 141 -0.03 5.96 -15.34
C PRO A 141 1.41 6.44 -15.12
N ALA A 142 2.25 6.33 -16.16
CA ALA A 142 3.68 6.63 -16.10
C ALA A 142 4.02 8.05 -15.60
N SER A 143 3.07 9.00 -15.68
CA SER A 143 3.21 10.37 -15.17
C SER A 143 3.24 10.46 -13.64
N ILE A 144 2.60 9.51 -12.93
CA ILE A 144 2.52 9.49 -11.46
C ILE A 144 3.54 8.50 -10.86
N ALA A 145 3.84 7.41 -11.56
CA ALA A 145 4.66 6.30 -11.06
C ALA A 145 6.09 6.68 -10.62
N LYS A 146 6.61 7.86 -10.97
CA LYS A 146 8.00 8.28 -10.69
C LYS A 146 8.28 8.76 -9.25
N LYS A 147 7.29 8.78 -8.35
CA LYS A 147 7.42 9.48 -7.05
C LYS A 147 7.60 8.62 -5.79
N THR A 148 7.54 7.29 -5.83
CA THR A 148 7.62 6.47 -4.60
C THR A 148 9.00 5.82 -4.45
N GLY A 149 9.74 6.22 -3.41
CA GLY A 149 11.09 5.73 -3.12
C GLY A 149 11.15 4.41 -2.36
N MET A 150 10.00 3.89 -1.89
CA MET A 150 9.85 2.58 -1.26
C MET A 150 8.66 1.88 -1.90
N MET A 151 8.90 0.73 -2.53
CA MET A 151 7.86 -0.11 -3.13
C MET A 151 7.59 -1.27 -2.18
N THR A 152 6.39 -1.33 -1.63
CA THR A 152 5.97 -2.44 -0.77
C THR A 152 4.96 -3.31 -1.50
N THR A 153 5.31 -4.57 -1.71
CA THR A 153 4.45 -5.57 -2.35
C THR A 153 3.89 -6.53 -1.32
N ILE A 154 2.56 -6.74 -1.35
CA ILE A 154 1.88 -7.79 -0.60
C ILE A 154 1.18 -8.72 -1.58
N THR A 155 1.44 -10.01 -1.43
CA THR A 155 0.81 -11.08 -2.22
C THR A 155 -0.11 -11.89 -1.34
N ARG A 156 -1.34 -12.13 -1.80
CA ARG A 156 -2.36 -12.91 -1.11
C ARG A 156 -2.94 -13.96 -2.04
N ILE A 157 -2.99 -15.21 -1.58
CA ILE A 157 -3.67 -16.28 -2.28
C ILE A 157 -5.12 -16.33 -1.78
N THR A 158 -6.07 -16.35 -2.72
CA THR A 158 -7.49 -16.28 -2.43
C THR A 158 -8.26 -17.19 -3.39
N ALA A 159 -9.46 -17.61 -2.99
CA ALA A 159 -10.39 -18.20 -3.92
C ALA A 159 -11.23 -17.11 -4.59
N PHE A 160 -11.74 -17.37 -5.79
CA PHE A 160 -12.74 -16.53 -6.43
C PHE A 160 -13.80 -17.38 -7.12
N VAL A 161 -15.01 -16.83 -7.24
CA VAL A 161 -16.14 -17.48 -7.91
C VAL A 161 -16.25 -16.90 -9.31
N ASP A 162 -16.24 -17.77 -10.31
CA ASP A 162 -16.48 -17.36 -11.70
C ASP A 162 -17.97 -17.16 -12.01
N ASN A 163 -18.29 -16.75 -13.23
CA ASN A 163 -19.67 -16.49 -13.65
C ASN A 163 -20.54 -17.76 -13.67
N ALA A 164 -19.93 -18.96 -13.67
CA ALA A 164 -20.62 -20.24 -13.62
C ALA A 164 -20.78 -20.76 -12.17
N GLY A 165 -20.31 -20.02 -11.18
CA GLY A 165 -20.34 -20.43 -9.77
C GLY A 165 -19.20 -21.37 -9.37
N VAL A 166 -18.22 -21.60 -10.27
CA VAL A 166 -17.08 -22.48 -10.00
C VAL A 166 -16.03 -21.71 -9.20
N ARG A 167 -15.51 -22.35 -8.16
CA ARG A 167 -14.44 -21.81 -7.33
C ARG A 167 -13.09 -22.08 -7.97
N LYS A 168 -12.31 -21.02 -8.12
CA LYS A 168 -10.95 -21.04 -8.67
C LYS A 168 -9.98 -20.36 -7.73
N THR A 169 -8.68 -20.62 -7.92
CA THR A 169 -7.61 -20.01 -7.14
C THR A 169 -7.08 -18.78 -7.85
N GLY A 170 -6.89 -17.70 -7.11
CA GLY A 170 -6.25 -16.49 -7.61
C GLY A 170 -5.21 -15.93 -6.65
N GLU A 171 -4.40 -15.04 -7.20
CA GLU A 171 -3.34 -14.32 -6.51
C GLU A 171 -3.60 -12.82 -6.65
N LEU A 172 -3.85 -12.16 -5.51
CA LEU A 172 -3.95 -10.71 -5.41
C LEU A 172 -2.59 -10.14 -5.03
N VAL A 173 -2.05 -9.26 -5.87
CA VAL A 173 -0.80 -8.54 -5.64
C VAL A 173 -1.14 -7.07 -5.49
N VAL A 174 -0.79 -6.49 -4.34
CA VAL A 174 -0.98 -5.07 -4.03
C VAL A 174 0.38 -4.43 -3.81
N GLU A 175 0.60 -3.29 -4.44
CA GLU A 175 1.86 -2.55 -4.42
C GLU A 175 1.56 -1.08 -4.11
N VAL A 176 2.38 -0.47 -3.27
CA VAL A 176 2.33 0.95 -2.92
C VAL A 176 3.75 1.49 -2.94
#